data_AF-A0A350YG72-F1
#
_entry.id   AF-A0A350YG72-F1
#
_cell.length_a   1.000
_cell.length_b   1.000
_cell.length_c   1.000
_cell.angle_alpha   90.00
_cell.angle_beta   90.00
_cell.angle_gamma   90.00
#
_symmetry.space_group_name_H-M   'P 1'
#
loop_
_entity.id
_entity.type
_entity.pdbx_description
1 polymer ?
#
loop_
_entity_poly.entity_id
_entity_poly.type
_entity_poly.pdbx_seq_one_letter_code
_entity_poly.pdbx_strand_id
1 'polypeptide(L)'
;MSSYGCQQHLINPCPDLAAILEFLCSASAKLANCGTYYARQLYFKAGKIPRKYDLHKLLKNNSHFQAMYSHVAQQCLTTVAESFKSYIGLLKGMKKGTVEQRPKLPGYRQGGLALVTYPKADVKLKDGLLRFPLGSKVKTWFGLEAFYLPMPSNLKFADIKEFRILPRNKCFYIEYVYKQPDVAVPNLDKSVETEESYTSKASFLDNDVLPKFREKPEGWQSSGTRVKRGLYRTAKNILLNADANGAANILAKVAIKLGLNLSGISRVSLIAPLKIRLWTLQESPGL
;
A
#
# COMPACT_ATOMS: atom_id res chain seq x y z
N MET A 1 8.83 -1.83 17.10
CA MET A 1 7.57 -1.26 16.57
C MET A 1 6.81 -2.39 15.90
N SER A 2 5.57 -2.71 16.30
CA SER A 2 4.81 -3.75 15.59
C SER A 2 4.66 -3.36 14.12
N SER A 3 5.15 -4.23 13.23
CA SER A 3 5.00 -4.03 11.79
C SER A 3 3.54 -4.24 11.38
N TYR A 4 3.07 -3.43 10.44
CA TYR A 4 1.74 -3.59 9.85
C TYR A 4 1.90 -3.97 8.38
N GLY A 5 1.21 -5.04 8.01
CA GLY A 5 1.03 -5.47 6.63
C GLY A 5 -0.15 -4.78 5.98
N CYS A 6 -0.15 -4.79 4.65
CA CYS A 6 -1.19 -4.22 3.82
C CYS A 6 -1.43 -5.15 2.63
N GLN A 7 -2.67 -5.63 2.49
CA GLN A 7 -3.06 -6.50 1.37
C GLN A 7 -4.27 -5.88 0.65
N GLN A 8 -4.20 -5.76 -0.67
CA GLN A 8 -5.29 -5.21 -1.50
C GLN A 8 -6.00 -6.32 -2.27
N HIS A 9 -7.32 -6.25 -2.32
CA HIS A 9 -8.17 -7.12 -3.14
C HIS A 9 -9.02 -6.26 -4.06
N LEU A 10 -9.06 -6.62 -5.34
CA LEU A 10 -9.97 -6.00 -6.29
C LEU A 10 -11.41 -6.38 -5.92
N ILE A 11 -12.28 -5.39 -5.78
CA ILE A 11 -13.71 -5.61 -5.60
C ILE A 11 -14.30 -5.77 -7.01
N ASN A 12 -15.08 -6.83 -7.22
CA ASN A 12 -15.90 -7.00 -8.42
C ASN A 12 -17.36 -6.67 -8.08
N PRO A 13 -17.74 -5.38 -8.03
CA PRO A 13 -19.05 -4.98 -7.53
C PRO A 13 -20.15 -5.25 -8.55
N CYS A 14 -21.33 -5.66 -8.07
CA CYS A 14 -22.55 -5.48 -8.84
C CYS A 14 -22.86 -3.98 -9.00
N PRO A 15 -23.73 -3.57 -9.95
CA PRO A 15 -24.04 -2.16 -10.19
C PRO A 15 -24.44 -1.39 -8.92
N ASP A 16 -25.24 -2.00 -8.04
CA ASP A 16 -25.68 -1.37 -6.79
C ASP A 16 -24.51 -1.13 -5.84
N LEU A 17 -23.63 -2.12 -5.66
CA LEU A 17 -22.44 -1.98 -4.82
C LEU A 17 -21.50 -0.92 -5.41
N ALA A 18 -21.35 -0.87 -6.73
CA ALA A 18 -20.51 0.13 -7.40
C ALA A 18 -21.03 1.55 -7.09
N ALA A 19 -22.34 1.77 -7.21
CA ALA A 19 -22.97 3.04 -6.88
C ALA A 19 -22.77 3.44 -5.40
N ILE A 20 -22.88 2.48 -4.47
CA ILE A 20 -22.62 2.71 -3.04
C ILE A 20 -21.16 3.15 -2.82
N LEU A 21 -20.20 2.44 -3.41
CA LEU A 21 -18.77 2.74 -3.25
C LEU A 21 -18.40 4.10 -3.87
N GLU A 22 -18.94 4.42 -5.06
CA GLU A 22 -18.78 5.73 -5.68
C GLU A 22 -19.33 6.85 -4.81
N PHE A 23 -20.55 6.67 -4.27
CA PHE A 23 -21.16 7.63 -3.37
C PHE A 23 -20.31 7.87 -2.12
N LEU A 24 -19.85 6.80 -1.47
CA LEU A 24 -19.02 6.85 -0.26
C LEU A 24 -17.69 7.56 -0.50
N CYS A 25 -16.97 7.17 -1.55
CA CYS A 25 -15.68 7.77 -1.89
C CYS A 25 -15.84 9.23 -2.36
N SER A 26 -16.94 9.59 -3.01
CA SER A 26 -17.28 10.97 -3.37
C SER A 26 -17.60 11.81 -2.13
N ALA A 27 -18.40 11.27 -1.20
CA ALA A 27 -18.71 11.94 0.07
C ALA A 27 -17.46 12.19 0.90
N SER A 28 -16.54 11.21 0.97
CA SER A 28 -15.26 11.39 1.64
C SER A 28 -14.39 12.48 0.99
N ALA A 29 -14.33 12.55 -0.34
CA ALA A 29 -13.58 13.61 -1.02
C ALA A 29 -14.13 15.01 -0.69
N LYS A 30 -15.45 15.15 -0.70
CA LYS A 30 -16.12 16.42 -0.38
C LYS A 30 -15.94 16.79 1.10
N LEU A 31 -16.09 15.83 2.02
CA LEU A 31 -15.87 16.07 3.45
C LEU A 31 -14.43 16.48 3.75
N ALA A 32 -13.45 15.82 3.11
CA ALA A 32 -12.05 16.19 3.23
C ALA A 32 -11.81 17.64 2.77
N ASN A 33 -12.42 18.07 1.66
CA ASN A 33 -12.34 19.45 1.19
C ASN A 33 -12.99 20.44 2.18
N CYS A 34 -14.12 20.10 2.81
CA CYS A 34 -14.72 20.92 3.87
C CYS A 34 -13.77 21.07 5.07
N GLY A 35 -13.15 19.97 5.52
CA GLY A 35 -12.15 19.99 6.59
C GLY A 35 -10.93 20.84 6.23
N THR A 36 -10.40 20.66 5.03
CA THR A 36 -9.25 21.43 4.51
C THR A 36 -9.59 22.91 4.40
N TYR A 37 -10.81 23.26 3.96
CA TYR A 37 -11.25 24.65 3.90
C TYR A 37 -11.18 25.30 5.27
N TYR A 38 -11.79 24.69 6.29
CA TYR A 38 -11.77 25.25 7.63
C TYR A 38 -10.35 25.34 8.21
N ALA A 39 -9.54 24.30 8.03
CA ALA A 39 -8.16 24.29 8.50
C ALA A 39 -7.32 25.40 7.85
N ARG A 40 -7.52 25.67 6.55
CA ARG A 40 -6.86 26.78 5.85
C ARG A 40 -7.33 28.13 6.34
N GLN A 41 -8.64 28.33 6.53
CA GLN A 41 -9.18 29.59 7.04
C GLN A 41 -8.63 29.91 8.44
N LEU A 42 -8.57 28.91 9.33
CA LEU A 42 -7.99 29.06 10.66
C LEU A 42 -6.49 29.40 10.57
N TYR A 43 -5.77 28.75 9.67
CA TYR A 43 -4.34 29.01 9.48
C TYR A 43 -4.06 30.40 8.93
N PHE A 44 -4.80 30.85 7.91
CA PHE A 44 -4.60 32.18 7.32
C PHE A 44 -5.00 33.31 8.26
N LYS A 45 -6.06 33.14 9.06
CA LYS A 45 -6.57 34.20 9.94
C LYS A 45 -5.85 34.26 11.29
N ALA A 46 -5.47 33.10 11.85
CA ALA A 46 -4.97 33.02 13.22
C ALA A 46 -3.59 32.34 13.35
N GLY A 47 -2.99 31.86 12.25
CA GLY A 47 -1.75 31.09 12.28
C GLY A 47 -1.85 29.73 12.98
N LYS A 48 -3.09 29.27 13.28
CA LYS A 48 -3.37 28.04 14.03
C LYS A 48 -3.90 26.95 13.11
N ILE A 49 -3.70 25.70 13.49
CA ILE A 49 -4.28 24.53 12.81
C ILE A 49 -5.26 23.83 13.75
N PRO A 50 -6.35 23.23 13.23
CA PRO A 50 -7.32 22.54 14.07
C PRO A 50 -6.75 21.20 14.55
N ARG A 51 -7.12 20.78 15.76
CA ARG A 51 -6.89 19.40 16.22
C ARG A 51 -7.94 18.47 15.59
N LYS A 52 -7.68 17.17 15.64
CA LYS A 52 -8.60 16.14 15.09
C LYS A 52 -10.04 16.30 15.60
N TYR A 53 -10.21 16.46 16.91
CA TYR A 53 -11.53 16.57 17.54
C TYR A 53 -12.23 17.90 17.23
N ASP A 54 -11.47 18.96 16.94
CA ASP A 54 -12.05 20.26 16.57
C ASP A 54 -12.80 20.14 15.24
N LEU A 55 -12.18 19.50 14.24
CA LEU A 55 -12.83 19.24 12.95
C LEU A 55 -14.03 18.32 13.10
N HIS A 56 -13.94 17.28 13.95
CA HIS A 56 -15.06 16.37 14.20
C HIS A 56 -16.28 17.09 14.74
N LYS A 57 -16.09 17.95 15.77
CA LYS A 57 -17.17 18.71 16.39
C LYS A 57 -17.79 19.70 15.41
N LEU A 58 -16.95 20.43 14.67
CA LEU A 58 -17.39 21.45 13.73
C LEU A 58 -18.21 20.87 12.57
N LEU A 59 -17.76 19.75 12.00
CA LEU A 59 -18.35 19.20 10.78
C LEU A 59 -19.37 18.08 11.03
N LYS A 60 -19.74 17.80 12.29
CA LYS A 60 -20.73 16.77 12.64
C LYS A 60 -22.07 16.94 11.91
N ASN A 61 -22.51 18.18 11.69
CA ASN A 61 -23.77 18.49 11.02
C ASN A 61 -23.63 18.65 9.50
N ASN A 62 -22.43 18.47 8.94
CA ASN A 62 -22.20 18.54 7.50
C ASN A 62 -22.92 17.38 6.80
N SER A 63 -23.49 17.66 5.62
CA SER A 63 -24.23 16.66 4.83
C SER A 63 -23.37 15.46 4.44
N HIS A 64 -22.11 15.68 4.07
CA HIS A 64 -21.16 14.62 3.71
C HIS A 64 -20.69 13.82 4.93
N PHE A 65 -20.61 14.46 6.10
CA PHE A 65 -20.33 13.76 7.36
C PHE A 65 -21.45 12.77 7.67
N GLN A 66 -22.70 13.23 7.62
CA GLN A 66 -23.89 12.42 7.94
C GLN A 66 -24.24 11.39 6.86
N ALA A 67 -23.72 11.56 5.64
CA ALA A 67 -23.82 10.58 4.57
C ALA A 67 -22.93 9.35 4.81
N MET A 68 -21.88 9.47 5.63
CA MET A 68 -21.00 8.37 6.00
C MET A 68 -21.28 7.91 7.43
N TYR A 69 -20.79 6.72 7.78
CA TYR A 69 -20.82 6.28 9.17
C TYR A 69 -19.94 7.21 10.02
N SER A 70 -20.40 7.57 11.24
CA SER A 70 -19.80 8.64 12.04
C SER A 70 -18.30 8.47 12.30
N HIS A 71 -17.84 7.26 12.64
CA HIS A 71 -16.40 6.99 12.84
C HIS A 71 -15.59 7.09 11.54
N VAL A 72 -16.18 6.70 10.41
CA VAL A 72 -15.56 6.81 9.08
C VAL A 72 -15.38 8.28 8.69
N ALA A 73 -16.40 9.11 8.94
CA ALA A 73 -16.33 10.56 8.74
C ALA A 73 -15.33 11.24 9.66
N GLN A 74 -15.27 10.83 10.92
CA GLN A 74 -14.22 11.26 11.84
C GLN A 74 -12.84 10.88 11.32
N GLN A 75 -12.66 9.66 10.80
CA GLN A 75 -11.35 9.25 10.32
C GLN A 75 -10.89 10.01 9.08
N CYS A 76 -11.82 10.32 8.16
CA CYS A 76 -11.58 11.24 7.06
C CYS A 76 -11.05 12.60 7.54
N LEU A 77 -11.67 13.18 8.57
CA LEU A 77 -11.27 14.47 9.15
C LEU A 77 -9.98 14.39 9.98
N THR A 78 -9.72 13.24 10.62
CA THR A 78 -8.45 12.98 11.31
C THR A 78 -7.29 13.03 10.32
N THR A 79 -7.41 12.40 9.15
CA THR A 79 -6.40 12.46 8.09
C THR A 79 -6.14 13.90 7.64
N VAL A 80 -7.19 14.73 7.53
CA VAL A 80 -7.02 16.16 7.25
C VAL A 80 -6.21 16.83 8.36
N ALA A 81 -6.59 16.69 9.63
CA ALA A 81 -5.86 17.30 10.75
C ALA A 81 -4.39 16.82 10.82
N GLU A 82 -4.13 15.54 10.56
CA GLU A 82 -2.79 14.97 10.50
C GLU A 82 -1.94 15.57 9.37
N SER A 83 -2.54 15.85 8.21
CA SER A 83 -1.83 16.52 7.10
C SER A 83 -1.36 17.92 7.48
N PHE A 84 -2.18 18.70 8.19
CA PHE A 84 -1.79 20.03 8.70
C PHE A 84 -0.76 19.92 9.82
N LYS A 85 -0.90 18.95 10.72
CA LYS A 85 0.10 18.67 11.75
C LYS A 85 1.46 18.33 11.14
N SER A 86 1.47 17.51 10.09
CA SER A 86 2.67 17.16 9.32
C SER A 86 3.29 18.40 8.67
N TYR A 87 2.49 19.24 8.02
CA TYR A 87 2.95 20.51 7.44
C TYR A 87 3.63 21.42 8.47
N ILE A 88 3.03 21.61 9.66
CA ILE A 88 3.66 22.40 10.74
C ILE A 88 4.96 21.74 11.23
N GLY A 89 5.00 20.41 11.29
CA GLY A 89 6.21 19.65 11.61
C GLY A 89 7.35 19.91 10.61
N LEU A 90 7.04 19.90 9.31
CA LEU A 90 8.01 20.20 8.25
C LEU A 90 8.51 21.65 8.33
N LEU A 91 7.63 22.62 8.59
CA LEU A 91 8.06 24.01 8.81
C LEU A 91 9.03 24.16 10.00
N LYS A 92 8.83 23.39 11.07
CA LYS A 92 9.76 23.35 12.21
C LYS A 92 11.09 22.71 11.82
N GLY A 93 11.06 21.63 11.03
CA GLY A 93 12.26 20.97 10.50
C GLY A 93 13.10 21.90 9.61
N MET A 94 12.44 22.68 8.75
CA MET A 94 13.11 23.72 7.95
C MET A 94 13.81 24.77 8.81
N LYS A 95 13.13 25.28 9.84
CA LYS A 95 13.73 26.25 10.77
C LYS A 95 14.95 25.68 11.50
N LYS A 96 15.02 24.36 11.67
CA LYS A 96 16.15 23.65 12.28
C LYS A 96 17.23 23.21 11.27
N GLY A 97 17.01 23.40 9.97
CA GLY A 97 17.92 22.93 8.91
C GLY A 97 17.86 21.43 8.62
N THR A 98 16.95 20.66 9.23
CA THR A 98 16.85 19.20 8.98
C THR A 98 16.03 18.85 7.73
N VAL A 99 15.33 19.84 7.17
CA VAL A 99 14.51 19.69 5.95
C VAL A 99 14.84 20.85 5.02
N GLU A 100 15.40 20.54 3.86
CA GLU A 100 15.74 21.53 2.84
C GLU A 100 14.52 21.93 2.00
N GLN A 101 13.60 20.98 1.78
CA GLN A 101 12.43 21.19 0.94
C GLN A 101 11.36 22.04 1.62
N ARG A 102 10.92 23.09 0.93
CA ARG A 102 9.82 23.94 1.42
C ARG A 102 8.47 23.23 1.30
N PRO A 103 7.78 22.91 2.41
CA PRO A 103 6.52 22.22 2.37
C PRO A 103 5.43 23.15 1.85
N LYS A 104 4.50 22.59 1.08
CA LYS A 104 3.29 23.29 0.63
C LYS A 104 2.16 23.06 1.64
N LEU A 105 1.38 24.11 1.91
CA LEU A 105 0.19 24.01 2.75
C LEU A 105 -0.79 22.99 2.12
N PRO A 106 -1.43 22.09 2.91
CA PRO A 106 -2.39 21.15 2.37
C PRO A 106 -3.48 21.84 1.52
N GLY A 107 -3.67 21.30 0.33
CA GLY A 107 -4.57 21.86 -0.70
C GLY A 107 -5.86 21.09 -0.84
N TYR A 108 -6.78 21.64 -1.62
CA TYR A 108 -8.03 20.99 -1.98
C TYR A 108 -7.80 19.89 -3.01
N ARG A 109 -8.63 18.85 -2.98
CA ARG A 109 -8.70 17.87 -4.07
C ARG A 109 -9.63 18.40 -5.16
N GLN A 110 -9.15 18.39 -6.41
CA GLN A 110 -9.94 18.74 -7.59
C GLN A 110 -10.75 17.51 -8.05
N GLY A 111 -11.99 17.41 -7.56
CA GLY A 111 -12.92 16.35 -7.94
C GLY A 111 -12.47 14.92 -7.58
N GLY A 112 -13.21 13.95 -8.11
CA GLY A 112 -12.88 12.53 -8.01
C GLY A 112 -13.23 11.88 -6.67
N LEU A 113 -12.74 10.66 -6.52
CA LEU A 113 -13.05 9.75 -5.43
C LEU A 113 -11.92 9.72 -4.40
N ALA A 114 -12.26 9.63 -3.11
CA ALA A 114 -11.33 9.52 -2.00
C ALA A 114 -11.28 8.11 -1.43
N LEU A 115 -10.15 7.78 -0.79
CA LEU A 115 -10.07 6.61 0.08
C LEU A 115 -11.03 6.77 1.26
N VAL A 116 -11.64 5.67 1.69
CA VAL A 116 -12.49 5.63 2.89
C VAL A 116 -11.93 4.62 3.86
N THR A 117 -11.74 4.99 5.13
CA THR A 117 -11.20 4.10 6.16
C THR A 117 -12.26 3.71 7.18
N TYR A 118 -12.41 2.41 7.39
CA TYR A 118 -13.23 1.77 8.41
C TYR A 118 -12.33 1.17 9.49
N PRO A 119 -12.35 1.69 10.73
CA PRO A 119 -11.77 1.02 11.88
C PRO A 119 -12.34 -0.39 12.05
N LYS A 120 -11.51 -1.35 12.53
CA LYS A 120 -11.97 -2.74 12.79
C LYS A 120 -13.24 -2.78 13.64
N ALA A 121 -13.34 -1.92 14.65
CA ALA A 121 -14.47 -1.88 15.59
C ALA A 121 -15.84 -1.67 14.91
N ASP A 122 -15.86 -1.08 13.71
CA ASP A 122 -17.09 -0.75 13.00
C ASP A 122 -17.52 -1.84 12.01
N VAL A 123 -16.61 -2.76 11.66
CA VAL A 123 -16.86 -3.83 10.70
C VAL A 123 -17.15 -5.12 11.45
N LYS A 124 -18.22 -5.82 11.08
CA LYS A 124 -18.60 -7.10 11.68
C LYS A 124 -18.40 -8.23 10.69
N LEU A 125 -17.81 -9.34 11.14
CA LEU A 125 -17.71 -10.57 10.37
C LEU A 125 -18.86 -11.50 10.78
N LYS A 126 -19.69 -11.92 9.82
CA LYS A 126 -20.73 -12.94 10.01
C LYS A 126 -20.82 -13.79 8.74
N ASP A 127 -20.82 -15.11 8.90
CA ASP A 127 -21.00 -16.05 7.79
C ASP A 127 -20.04 -15.81 6.61
N GLY A 128 -18.77 -15.48 6.91
CA GLY A 128 -17.74 -15.17 5.89
C GLY A 128 -17.85 -13.79 5.24
N LEU A 129 -18.86 -12.99 5.59
CA LEU A 129 -19.11 -11.65 5.05
C LEU A 129 -18.76 -10.55 6.06
N LEU A 130 -18.07 -9.53 5.58
CA LEU A 130 -17.75 -8.30 6.29
C LEU A 130 -18.86 -7.29 6.06
N ARG A 131 -19.55 -6.89 7.13
CA ARG A 131 -20.60 -5.86 7.12
C ARG A 131 -20.01 -4.48 7.38
N PHE A 132 -20.14 -3.57 6.42
CA PHE A 132 -19.68 -2.18 6.50
C PHE A 132 -20.86 -1.23 6.68
N PRO A 133 -20.97 -0.51 7.82
CA PRO A 133 -22.08 0.39 8.07
C PRO A 133 -22.04 1.64 7.18
N LEU A 134 -23.23 2.16 6.86
CA LEU A 134 -23.45 3.41 6.14
C LEU A 134 -23.92 4.52 7.08
N GLY A 135 -23.99 5.76 6.57
CA GLY A 135 -24.46 6.90 7.35
C GLY A 135 -25.97 6.88 7.59
N SER A 136 -26.42 7.53 8.66
CA SER A 136 -27.85 7.57 9.00
C SER A 136 -28.71 8.20 7.91
N LYS A 137 -28.17 9.22 7.20
CA LYS A 137 -28.89 9.82 6.06
C LYS A 137 -29.05 8.86 4.88
N VAL A 138 -28.07 7.99 4.65
CA VAL A 138 -28.15 6.97 3.59
C VAL A 138 -29.25 5.95 3.91
N LYS A 139 -29.37 5.55 5.18
CA LYS A 139 -30.48 4.73 5.65
C LYS A 139 -31.83 5.42 5.41
N THR A 140 -31.96 6.70 5.74
CA THR A 140 -33.22 7.45 5.53
C THR A 140 -33.57 7.63 4.05
N TRP A 141 -32.59 7.93 3.20
CA TRP A 141 -32.82 8.24 1.78
C TRP A 141 -33.00 7.00 0.90
N PHE A 142 -32.28 5.91 1.21
CA PHE A 142 -32.19 4.74 0.34
C PHE A 142 -32.59 3.42 1.02
N GLY A 143 -32.91 3.44 2.31
CA GLY A 143 -33.16 2.20 3.07
C GLY A 143 -31.92 1.33 3.29
N LEU A 144 -30.73 1.84 2.97
CA LEU A 144 -29.48 1.09 3.02
C LEU A 144 -28.73 1.36 4.34
N GLU A 145 -28.57 0.31 5.15
CA GLU A 145 -27.84 0.42 6.42
C GLU A 145 -26.37 0.03 6.33
N ALA A 146 -26.03 -0.86 5.40
CA ALA A 146 -24.70 -1.44 5.25
C ALA A 146 -24.52 -2.03 3.85
N PHE A 147 -23.26 -2.23 3.47
CA PHE A 147 -22.88 -3.10 2.36
C PHE A 147 -21.98 -4.24 2.86
N TYR A 148 -21.80 -5.26 2.02
CA TYR A 148 -21.11 -6.49 2.39
C TYR A 148 -19.99 -6.79 1.40
N LEU A 149 -18.84 -7.26 1.91
CA LEU A 149 -17.74 -7.80 1.11
C LEU A 149 -17.27 -9.14 1.69
N PRO A 150 -16.78 -10.07 0.87
CA PRO A 150 -16.24 -11.33 1.38
C PRO A 150 -14.96 -11.10 2.19
N MET A 151 -14.78 -11.88 3.26
CA MET A 151 -13.51 -11.96 3.99
C MET A 151 -12.56 -12.89 3.25
N PRO A 152 -11.30 -12.49 2.97
CA PRO A 152 -10.34 -13.37 2.33
C PRO A 152 -9.88 -14.49 3.27
N SER A 153 -9.69 -15.68 2.72
CA SER A 153 -9.31 -16.88 3.48
C SER A 153 -7.89 -16.81 4.07
N ASN A 154 -7.00 -16.03 3.47
CA ASN A 154 -5.60 -15.96 3.86
C ASN A 154 -5.31 -14.96 5.01
N LEU A 155 -6.31 -14.24 5.50
CA LEU A 155 -6.18 -13.29 6.60
C LEU A 155 -7.10 -13.66 7.75
N LYS A 156 -6.63 -13.42 8.99
CA LYS A 156 -7.46 -13.56 10.18
C LYS A 156 -8.09 -12.21 10.51
N PHE A 157 -9.42 -12.21 10.69
CA PHE A 157 -10.15 -10.99 11.08
C PHE A 157 -9.64 -10.38 12.40
N ALA A 158 -9.14 -11.23 13.31
CA ALA A 158 -8.55 -10.79 14.58
C ALA A 158 -7.34 -9.85 14.40
N ASP A 159 -6.53 -10.06 13.35
CA ASP A 159 -5.28 -9.33 13.13
C ASP A 159 -5.48 -8.01 12.36
N ILE A 160 -6.69 -7.80 11.80
CA ILE A 160 -7.02 -6.59 11.06
C ILE A 160 -7.21 -5.42 12.02
N LYS A 161 -6.56 -4.30 11.71
CA LYS A 161 -6.68 -3.02 12.41
C LYS A 161 -7.72 -2.11 11.77
N GLU A 162 -7.71 -2.04 10.45
CA GLU A 162 -8.63 -1.23 9.67
C GLU A 162 -8.77 -1.76 8.24
N PHE A 163 -9.90 -1.42 7.63
CA PHE A 163 -10.23 -1.70 6.25
C PHE A 163 -10.28 -0.38 5.51
N ARG A 164 -9.75 -0.33 4.29
CA ARG A 164 -9.81 0.87 3.45
C ARG A 164 -10.40 0.56 2.10
N ILE A 165 -11.37 1.35 1.66
CA ILE A 165 -11.87 1.30 0.30
C ILE A 165 -11.07 2.29 -0.54
N LEU A 166 -10.40 1.81 -1.59
CA LEU A 166 -9.54 2.60 -2.46
C LEU A 166 -10.11 2.65 -3.88
N PRO A 167 -10.49 3.83 -4.38
CA PRO A 167 -10.79 4.03 -5.79
C PRO A 167 -9.47 4.17 -6.59
N ARG A 168 -9.20 3.28 -7.53
CA ARG A 168 -8.01 3.31 -8.41
C ARG A 168 -8.35 2.76 -9.79
N ASN A 169 -7.87 3.43 -10.84
CA ASN A 169 -8.01 2.98 -12.23
C ASN A 169 -9.44 2.62 -12.63
N LYS A 170 -10.44 3.41 -12.17
CA LYS A 170 -11.88 3.17 -12.36
C LYS A 170 -12.43 1.89 -11.70
N CYS A 171 -11.65 1.27 -10.83
CA CYS A 171 -12.04 0.12 -10.02
C CYS A 171 -11.98 0.48 -8.53
N PHE A 172 -12.56 -0.38 -7.70
CA PHE A 172 -12.47 -0.29 -6.25
C PHE A 172 -11.67 -1.46 -5.69
N TYR A 173 -10.82 -1.16 -4.72
CA TYR A 173 -10.08 -2.14 -3.96
C TYR A 173 -10.47 -2.05 -2.49
N ILE A 174 -10.50 -3.19 -1.81
CA ILE A 174 -10.44 -3.21 -0.35
C ILE A 174 -8.99 -3.50 0.07
N GLU A 175 -8.46 -2.64 0.91
CA GLU A 175 -7.14 -2.77 1.52
C GLU A 175 -7.30 -3.15 3.00
N TYR A 176 -6.74 -4.29 3.36
CA TYR A 176 -6.69 -4.81 4.72
C TYR A 176 -5.38 -4.37 5.36
N VAL A 177 -5.45 -3.58 6.44
CA VAL A 177 -4.28 -3.22 7.25
C VAL A 177 -4.28 -4.13 8.48
N TYR A 178 -3.26 -4.97 8.61
CA TYR A 178 -3.22 -6.02 9.63
C TYR A 178 -1.87 -6.05 10.35
N LYS A 179 -1.86 -6.50 11.60
CA LYS A 179 -0.63 -6.68 12.36
C LYS A 179 0.17 -7.82 11.75
N GLN A 180 1.44 -7.58 11.44
CA GLN A 180 2.36 -8.66 11.07
C GLN A 180 2.97 -9.27 12.33
N PRO A 181 3.26 -10.57 12.32
CA PRO A 181 4.12 -11.15 13.36
C PRO A 181 5.46 -10.40 13.34
N ASP A 182 6.01 -10.17 14.53
CA ASP A 182 7.35 -9.61 14.65
C ASP A 182 8.34 -10.66 14.14
N VAL A 183 8.69 -10.57 12.87
CA VAL A 183 9.76 -11.38 12.29
C VAL A 183 11.05 -10.80 12.85
N ALA A 184 11.83 -11.62 13.57
CA ALA A 184 13.19 -11.27 13.90
C ALA A 184 13.89 -10.95 12.58
N VAL A 185 14.19 -9.68 12.34
CA VAL A 185 14.94 -9.26 11.16
C VAL A 185 16.27 -10.00 11.28
N PRO A 186 16.58 -10.99 10.41
CA PRO A 186 17.89 -11.62 10.46
C PRO A 186 18.91 -10.50 10.28
N ASN A 187 20.01 -10.56 11.03
CA ASN A 187 21.02 -9.51 10.93
C ASN A 187 21.47 -9.37 9.46
N LEU A 188 21.10 -8.25 8.83
CA LEU A 188 21.33 -7.94 7.41
C LEU A 188 22.74 -7.42 7.15
N ASP A 189 23.62 -7.43 8.16
CA ASP A 189 25.03 -7.01 8.05
C ASP A 189 25.87 -7.88 7.07
N LYS A 190 25.27 -8.87 6.42
CA LYS A 190 25.90 -9.67 5.36
C LYS A 190 25.39 -9.24 3.99
N SER A 191 25.96 -8.16 3.45
CA SER A 191 25.94 -7.93 2.01
C SER A 191 26.94 -8.88 1.35
N VAL A 192 26.54 -9.51 0.25
CA VAL A 192 27.40 -10.43 -0.50
C VAL A 192 27.48 -9.94 -1.91
N GLU A 193 28.64 -9.41 -2.28
CA GLU A 193 28.92 -9.04 -3.66
C GLU A 193 29.02 -10.30 -4.53
N THR A 194 28.36 -10.24 -5.68
CA THR A 194 28.40 -11.27 -6.71
C THR A 194 28.37 -10.60 -8.07
N GLU A 195 28.93 -11.27 -9.07
CA GLU A 195 28.96 -10.76 -10.45
C GLU A 195 27.68 -11.13 -11.22
N GLU A 196 27.27 -10.25 -12.14
CA GLU A 196 26.01 -10.37 -12.89
C GLU A 196 26.17 -10.96 -14.30
N SER A 197 27.29 -11.61 -14.62
CA SER A 197 27.52 -12.20 -15.94
C SER A 197 26.43 -13.21 -16.27
N TYR A 198 25.88 -13.11 -17.47
CA TYR A 198 24.88 -14.03 -18.01
C TYR A 198 23.53 -14.11 -17.25
N THR A 199 23.32 -13.34 -16.18
CA THR A 199 22.05 -13.35 -15.40
C THR A 199 20.86 -12.84 -16.20
N SER A 200 21.10 -11.96 -17.18
CA SER A 200 20.08 -11.45 -18.10
C SER A 200 19.85 -12.32 -19.34
N LYS A 201 20.72 -13.32 -19.56
CA LYS A 201 20.67 -14.22 -20.72
C LYS A 201 20.14 -15.60 -20.35
N ALA A 202 20.62 -16.17 -19.26
CA ALA A 202 20.21 -17.48 -18.75
C ALA A 202 18.73 -17.49 -18.32
N SER A 203 18.07 -18.62 -18.52
CA SER A 203 16.70 -18.85 -18.07
C SER A 203 16.69 -19.43 -16.67
N PHE A 204 16.15 -18.68 -15.71
CA PHE A 204 16.03 -19.16 -14.34
C PHE A 204 15.10 -20.38 -14.26
N LEU A 205 13.98 -20.35 -15.01
CA LEU A 205 12.96 -21.40 -14.96
C LEU A 205 13.38 -22.72 -15.60
N ASP A 206 14.36 -22.67 -16.50
CA ASP A 206 14.93 -23.84 -17.17
C ASP A 206 16.18 -24.37 -16.44
N ASN A 207 16.56 -23.77 -15.30
CA ASN A 207 17.76 -24.08 -14.52
C ASN A 207 19.05 -24.00 -15.35
N ASP A 208 19.16 -22.97 -16.19
CA ASP A 208 20.37 -22.73 -16.97
C ASP A 208 21.59 -22.59 -16.06
N VAL A 209 22.71 -23.18 -16.50
CA VAL A 209 24.00 -22.97 -15.85
C VAL A 209 24.36 -21.48 -15.95
N LEU A 210 24.76 -20.89 -14.82
CA LEU A 210 25.18 -19.49 -14.71
C LEU A 210 26.71 -19.42 -14.62
N PRO A 211 27.42 -19.30 -15.76
CA PRO A 211 28.88 -19.23 -15.74
C PRO A 211 29.37 -17.92 -15.13
N LYS A 212 30.56 -17.97 -14.52
CA LYS A 212 31.27 -16.77 -14.06
C LYS A 212 31.90 -16.03 -15.24
N PHE A 213 32.20 -14.75 -15.02
CA PHE A 213 32.97 -13.96 -15.99
C PHE A 213 34.28 -14.69 -16.34
N ARG A 214 34.53 -14.92 -17.64
CA ARG A 214 35.69 -15.66 -18.20
C ARG A 214 35.74 -17.18 -17.96
N GLU A 215 34.80 -17.76 -17.21
CA GLU A 215 34.69 -19.21 -17.00
C GLU A 215 33.46 -19.78 -17.74
N LYS A 216 33.24 -19.32 -18.98
CA LYS A 216 32.13 -19.80 -19.80
C LYS A 216 32.51 -21.16 -20.40
N PRO A 217 31.73 -22.24 -20.17
CA PRO A 217 31.96 -23.52 -20.82
C PRO A 217 31.90 -23.40 -22.34
N GLU A 218 32.74 -24.17 -23.02
CA GLU A 218 32.73 -24.27 -24.48
C GLU A 218 31.36 -24.79 -24.93
N GLY A 219 30.75 -24.11 -25.91
CA GLY A 219 29.40 -24.44 -26.39
C GLY A 219 28.22 -23.95 -25.52
N TRP A 220 28.45 -23.22 -24.41
CA TRP A 220 27.35 -22.72 -23.59
C TRP A 220 26.43 -21.76 -24.38
N GLN A 221 25.13 -22.07 -24.33
CA GLN A 221 24.02 -21.26 -24.84
C GLN A 221 22.91 -21.19 -23.79
N SER A 222 22.24 -20.05 -23.70
CA SER A 222 21.05 -19.93 -22.85
C SER A 222 19.88 -20.66 -23.50
N SER A 223 19.08 -21.36 -22.70
CA SER A 223 17.89 -22.05 -23.21
C SER A 223 16.74 -21.07 -23.51
N GLY A 224 16.70 -19.94 -22.80
CA GLY A 224 15.79 -18.83 -23.06
C GLY A 224 16.44 -17.66 -23.82
N THR A 225 15.63 -16.67 -24.13
CA THR A 225 16.05 -15.47 -24.86
C THR A 225 15.29 -14.24 -24.38
N ARG A 226 16.00 -13.12 -24.21
CA ARG A 226 15.40 -11.81 -23.98
C ARG A 226 14.85 -11.27 -25.30
N VAL A 227 13.52 -11.17 -25.40
CA VAL A 227 12.84 -10.72 -26.63
C VAL A 227 12.95 -9.21 -26.77
N LYS A 228 12.64 -8.47 -25.70
CA LYS A 228 12.72 -7.00 -25.65
C LYS A 228 12.86 -6.52 -24.21
N ARG A 229 13.01 -5.21 -24.00
CA ARG A 229 13.04 -4.62 -22.66
C ARG A 229 11.82 -5.05 -21.85
N GLY A 230 12.06 -5.56 -20.64
CA GLY A 230 11.02 -6.04 -19.74
C GLY A 230 10.41 -7.41 -20.09
N LEU A 231 10.80 -8.07 -21.19
CA LEU A 231 10.20 -9.34 -21.63
C LEU A 231 11.26 -10.41 -21.96
N TYR A 232 11.15 -11.54 -21.28
CA TYR A 232 11.99 -12.72 -21.46
C TYR A 232 11.15 -13.93 -21.83
N ARG A 233 11.68 -14.82 -22.68
CA ARG A 233 11.04 -16.05 -23.12
C ARG A 233 11.91 -17.25 -22.76
N THR A 234 11.34 -18.23 -22.05
CA THR A 234 12.02 -19.48 -21.69
C THR A 234 12.05 -20.47 -22.86
N ALA A 235 12.78 -21.58 -22.72
CA ALA A 235 12.80 -22.66 -23.71
C ALA A 235 11.41 -23.26 -23.96
N LYS A 236 10.55 -23.26 -22.94
CA LYS A 236 9.15 -23.71 -23.00
C LYS A 236 8.18 -22.65 -23.56
N ASN A 237 8.68 -21.58 -24.17
CA ASN A 237 7.90 -20.44 -24.67
C ASN A 237 7.06 -19.72 -23.59
N ILE A 238 7.43 -19.82 -22.31
CA ILE A 238 6.79 -19.08 -21.23
C ILE A 238 7.35 -17.65 -21.23
N LEU A 239 6.45 -16.66 -21.24
CA LEU A 239 6.81 -15.26 -21.19
C LEU A 239 6.81 -14.75 -19.74
N LEU A 240 7.88 -14.06 -19.36
CA LEU A 240 8.06 -13.52 -18.01
C LEU A 240 8.79 -12.18 -18.04
N ASN A 241 8.73 -11.45 -16.94
CA ASN A 241 9.42 -10.17 -16.81
C ASN A 241 10.94 -10.37 -16.79
N ALA A 242 11.67 -9.68 -17.68
CA ALA A 242 13.11 -9.85 -17.82
C ALA A 242 13.91 -9.45 -16.57
N ASP A 243 13.45 -8.45 -15.82
CA ASP A 243 14.12 -8.00 -14.60
C ASP A 243 13.88 -8.99 -13.46
N ALA A 244 12.68 -9.59 -13.37
CA ALA A 244 12.39 -10.67 -12.44
C ALA A 244 13.26 -11.92 -12.72
N ASN A 245 13.47 -12.27 -14.01
CA ASN A 245 14.39 -13.34 -14.40
C ASN A 245 15.83 -13.04 -13.95
N GLY A 246 16.30 -11.83 -14.23
CA GLY A 246 17.64 -11.39 -13.84
C GLY A 246 17.85 -11.44 -12.33
N ALA A 247 16.89 -10.92 -11.56
CA ALA A 247 16.91 -10.96 -10.10
C ALA A 247 16.94 -12.40 -9.56
N ALA A 248 16.15 -13.30 -10.15
CA ALA A 248 16.14 -14.71 -9.75
C ALA A 248 17.47 -15.41 -10.05
N ASN A 249 18.11 -15.11 -11.19
CA ASN A 249 19.44 -15.64 -11.52
C ASN A 249 20.54 -15.09 -10.60
N ILE A 250 20.47 -13.81 -10.22
CA ILE A 250 21.38 -13.23 -9.21
C ILE A 250 21.23 -13.97 -7.89
N LEU A 251 19.99 -14.19 -7.45
CA LEU A 251 19.70 -14.97 -6.25
C LEU A 251 20.24 -16.40 -6.34
N ALA A 252 20.12 -17.06 -7.50
CA ALA A 252 20.67 -18.39 -7.73
C ALA A 252 22.19 -18.44 -7.55
N LYS A 253 22.93 -17.45 -8.09
CA LYS A 253 24.39 -17.36 -7.88
C LYS A 253 24.76 -17.18 -6.41
N VAL A 254 24.06 -16.27 -5.72
CA VAL A 254 24.31 -16.01 -4.30
C VAL A 254 23.97 -17.23 -3.44
N ALA A 255 22.89 -17.93 -3.77
CA ALA A 255 22.47 -19.11 -3.04
C ALA A 255 23.49 -20.24 -3.12
N ILE A 256 24.10 -20.48 -4.30
CA ILE A 256 25.21 -21.43 -4.45
C ILE A 256 26.40 -21.01 -3.58
N LYS A 257 26.75 -19.72 -3.59
CA LYS A 257 27.87 -19.17 -2.79
C LYS A 257 27.63 -19.29 -1.27
N LEU A 258 26.38 -19.20 -0.83
CA LEU A 258 25.99 -19.21 0.59
C LEU A 258 25.41 -20.55 1.08
N GLY A 259 25.31 -21.56 0.22
CA GLY A 259 24.69 -22.85 0.57
C GLY A 259 23.20 -22.75 0.90
N LEU A 260 22.49 -21.75 0.37
CA LEU A 260 21.06 -21.54 0.63
C LEU A 260 20.22 -22.52 -0.20
N ASN A 261 19.26 -23.18 0.45
CA ASN A 261 18.30 -24.03 -0.25
C ASN A 261 17.21 -23.19 -0.94
N LEU A 262 17.16 -23.24 -2.27
CA LEU A 262 16.15 -22.54 -3.08
C LEU A 262 14.90 -23.37 -3.38
N SER A 263 14.73 -24.55 -2.79
CA SER A 263 13.59 -25.46 -3.06
C SER A 263 12.22 -24.85 -2.75
N GLY A 264 12.16 -23.77 -1.96
CA GLY A 264 10.93 -23.02 -1.65
C GLY A 264 10.58 -21.90 -2.64
N ILE A 265 11.46 -21.57 -3.60
CA ILE A 265 11.21 -20.54 -4.61
C ILE A 265 10.46 -21.19 -5.78
N SER A 266 9.14 -21.00 -5.81
CA SER A 266 8.27 -21.63 -6.81
C SER A 266 8.00 -20.75 -8.04
N ARG A 267 7.51 -21.39 -9.11
CA ARG A 267 7.27 -20.84 -10.46
C ARG A 267 6.22 -19.75 -10.57
N VAL A 268 5.46 -19.46 -9.52
CA VAL A 268 4.45 -18.39 -9.53
C VAL A 268 4.33 -17.82 -8.12
N SER A 269 4.89 -16.63 -7.90
CA SER A 269 4.59 -15.86 -6.70
C SER A 269 4.50 -14.38 -7.06
N LEU A 270 3.29 -13.94 -7.39
CA LEU A 270 2.90 -12.53 -7.42
C LEU A 270 2.79 -12.05 -5.96
N ILE A 271 3.94 -11.86 -5.31
CA ILE A 271 3.99 -11.22 -3.99
C ILE A 271 4.35 -9.75 -4.17
N ALA A 272 3.56 -8.90 -3.55
CA ALA A 272 3.87 -7.48 -3.41
C ALA A 272 5.24 -7.36 -2.72
N PRO A 273 6.27 -6.81 -3.37
CA PRO A 273 7.58 -6.69 -2.75
C PRO A 273 7.48 -5.78 -1.52
N LEU A 274 8.09 -6.22 -0.41
CA LEU A 274 8.22 -5.39 0.78
C LEU A 274 9.05 -4.15 0.42
N LYS A 275 8.44 -2.97 0.44
CA LYS A 275 9.16 -1.70 0.24
C LYS A 275 9.95 -1.36 1.50
N ILE A 276 11.23 -1.73 1.50
CA ILE A 276 12.18 -1.32 2.53
C ILE A 276 12.66 0.10 2.19
N ARG A 277 12.52 1.04 3.13
CA ARG A 277 13.05 2.40 3.01
C ARG A 277 14.48 2.40 3.54
N LEU A 278 15.47 2.32 2.65
CA LEU A 278 16.88 2.24 3.03
C LEU A 278 17.33 3.37 3.98
N TRP A 279 16.75 4.56 3.87
CA TRP A 279 17.02 5.71 4.75
C TRP A 279 16.38 5.64 6.15
N THR A 280 15.66 4.55 6.48
CA THR A 280 15.11 4.32 7.82
C THR A 280 15.91 3.33 8.65
N LEU A 281 16.91 2.69 8.04
CA LEU A 281 17.95 1.98 8.77
C LEU A 281 18.84 3.06 9.38
N GLN A 282 18.64 3.34 10.67
CA GLN A 282 19.58 4.17 11.42
C GLN A 282 20.96 3.53 11.30
N GLU A 283 21.97 4.38 11.07
CA GLU A 283 23.38 4.02 11.01
C GLU A 283 23.68 3.00 12.11
N SER A 284 24.20 1.83 11.72
CA SER A 284 24.78 0.88 12.65
C SER A 284 25.74 1.66 13.55
N PRO A 285 25.72 1.47 14.88
CA PRO A 285 26.74 2.07 15.72
C PRO A 285 28.09 1.59 15.17
N GLY A 286 28.94 2.54 14.78
CA GLY A 286 30.26 2.25 14.25
C GLY A 286 31.04 1.35 15.20
N LEU A 287 31.85 0.46 14.60
CA LEU A 287 32.87 -0.35 15.25
C LEU A 287 33.76 0.48 16.19
#